data_AF-A0A7K3PC75-F1
#
_entry.id   AF-A0A7K3PC75-F1
#
_cell.length_a   1.000
_cell.length_b   1.000
_cell.length_c   1.000
_cell.angle_alpha   90.00
_cell.angle_beta   90.00
_cell.angle_gamma   90.00
#
_symmetry.space_group_name_H-M   'P 1'
#
loop_
_entity.id
_entity.type
_entity.pdbx_description
1 polymer ?
#
loop_
_entity_poly.entity_id
_entity_poly.type
_entity_poly.pdbx_seq_one_letter_code
_entity_poly.pdbx_strand_id
1 'polypeptide(L)'
;RAELRHRAPLLPGEEPGPGRLVVLEGERPDAWWLPGTPPQLVVTTAALRRLEGRQLDAVLAHEKGHARARHDWLLNCSTALADGFPQVPVFAAFRDEMHRLVELAADDVASRRFGRLTTALALVELNEDRGVFGPCPTAQAHVPQRVHRLLTPPNRLTAARRLRLTAAAALVPAVPVLVAFAPGLRALG
;
A
#
# COMPACT_ATOMS: atom_id res chain seq x y z
N ARG A 1 -4.17 -11.29 -13.96
CA ARG A 1 -3.70 -12.58 -14.54
C ARG A 1 -3.79 -12.62 -16.06
N ALA A 2 -4.93 -12.28 -16.69
CA ALA A 2 -5.04 -12.22 -18.15
C ALA A 2 -4.07 -11.19 -18.78
N GLU A 3 -4.01 -9.99 -18.21
CA GLU A 3 -3.07 -8.94 -18.64
C GLU A 3 -1.59 -9.35 -18.50
N LEU A 4 -1.24 -10.07 -17.43
CA LEU A 4 0.12 -10.60 -17.25
C LEU A 4 0.46 -11.71 -18.25
N ARG A 5 -0.48 -12.59 -18.56
CA ARG A 5 -0.28 -13.60 -19.63
C ARG A 5 -0.10 -12.96 -21.00
N HIS A 6 -0.73 -11.80 -21.23
CA HIS A 6 -0.53 -11.03 -22.44
C HIS A 6 0.85 -10.34 -22.45
N ARG A 7 1.30 -9.79 -21.31
CA ARG A 7 2.54 -9.01 -21.22
C ARG A 7 3.81 -9.83 -20.98
N ALA A 8 3.68 -11.04 -20.44
CA ALA A 8 4.74 -12.03 -20.32
C ALA A 8 4.20 -13.40 -20.74
N PRO A 9 4.04 -13.64 -22.04
CA PRO A 9 3.76 -14.98 -22.53
C PRO A 9 4.93 -15.91 -22.19
N LEU A 10 4.63 -17.17 -21.88
CA LEU A 10 5.67 -18.19 -21.79
C LEU A 10 6.35 -18.31 -23.15
N LEU A 11 7.68 -18.26 -23.17
CA LEU A 11 8.44 -18.47 -24.39
C LEU A 11 8.36 -19.94 -24.82
N PRO A 12 8.51 -20.26 -26.13
CA PRO A 12 8.55 -21.65 -26.58
C PRO A 12 9.66 -22.44 -25.84
N GLY A 13 9.27 -23.48 -25.08
CA GLY A 13 10.18 -24.29 -24.28
C GLY A 13 10.35 -23.83 -22.82
N GLU A 14 9.68 -22.75 -22.42
CA GLU A 14 9.62 -22.30 -21.03
C GLU A 14 8.49 -23.03 -20.29
N GLU A 15 8.86 -23.96 -19.41
CA GLU A 15 7.91 -24.58 -18.49
C GLU A 15 7.55 -23.57 -17.38
N PRO A 16 6.27 -23.43 -16.98
CA PRO A 16 5.88 -22.60 -15.86
C PRO A 16 6.54 -23.13 -14.57
N GLY A 17 7.70 -22.57 -14.25
CA GLY A 17 8.41 -22.90 -13.02
C GLY A 17 7.60 -22.45 -11.80
N PRO A 18 7.90 -22.96 -10.60
CA PRO A 18 7.33 -22.47 -9.33
C PRO A 18 7.82 -21.05 -8.97
N GLY A 19 8.31 -20.29 -9.96
CA GLY A 19 8.96 -19.01 -9.83
C GLY A 19 8.05 -18.00 -9.16
N ARG A 20 8.49 -17.54 -7.98
CA ARG A 20 7.87 -16.43 -7.25
C ARG A 20 8.21 -15.07 -7.85
N LEU A 21 8.97 -15.00 -8.95
CA LEU A 21 9.42 -13.77 -9.60
C LEU A 21 9.08 -13.82 -11.09
N VAL A 22 8.43 -12.78 -11.59
CA VAL A 22 8.11 -12.56 -13.00
C VAL A 22 8.76 -11.24 -13.40
N VAL A 23 9.64 -11.28 -14.40
CA VAL A 23 10.22 -10.06 -14.98
C VAL A 23 9.38 -9.66 -16.18
N LEU A 24 8.81 -8.45 -16.15
CA LEU A 24 8.05 -7.90 -17.27
C LEU A 24 8.90 -6.91 -18.05
N GLU A 25 8.89 -7.01 -19.37
CA GLU A 25 9.40 -5.94 -20.19
C GLU A 25 8.50 -4.70 -20.05
N GLY A 26 9.12 -3.57 -19.71
CA GLY A 26 8.42 -2.30 -19.56
C GLY A 26 9.36 -1.13 -19.40
N GLU A 27 9.00 0.00 -20.01
CA GLU A 27 9.76 1.25 -19.94
C GLU A 27 9.61 1.96 -18.60
N ARG A 28 8.54 1.66 -17.85
CA ARG A 28 8.28 2.27 -16.54
C ARG A 28 8.78 1.39 -15.40
N PRO A 29 9.53 1.94 -14.43
CA PRO A 29 10.00 1.18 -13.29
C PRO A 29 8.83 0.88 -12.36
N ASP A 30 8.50 -0.40 -12.19
CA ASP A 30 7.44 -0.87 -11.31
C ASP A 30 7.76 -2.25 -10.72
N ALA A 31 7.25 -2.48 -9.52
CA ALA A 31 7.24 -3.80 -8.89
C ALA A 31 5.97 -3.96 -8.05
N TRP A 32 5.34 -5.14 -8.09
CA TRP A 32 4.14 -5.41 -7.30
C TRP A 32 3.94 -6.90 -7.03
N TRP A 33 3.23 -7.24 -5.96
CA TRP A 33 2.75 -8.62 -5.78
C TRP A 33 1.47 -8.88 -6.57
N LEU A 34 1.50 -9.97 -7.33
CA LEU A 34 0.32 -10.57 -7.92
C LEU A 34 -0.28 -11.63 -6.97
N PRO A 35 -1.54 -11.47 -6.54
CA PRO A 35 -2.24 -12.50 -5.81
C PRO A 35 -2.44 -13.76 -6.66
N GLY A 36 -2.23 -14.93 -6.05
CA GLY A 36 -2.33 -16.24 -6.70
C GLY A 36 -1.76 -17.36 -5.81
N THR A 37 -1.83 -18.59 -6.31
CA THR A 37 -1.24 -19.76 -5.65
C THR A 37 -0.31 -20.46 -6.63
N PRO A 38 1.02 -20.30 -6.51
CA PRO A 38 1.74 -19.45 -5.55
C PRO A 38 1.62 -17.94 -5.89
N PRO A 39 1.76 -17.04 -4.91
CA PRO A 39 1.83 -15.61 -5.17
C PRO A 39 3.13 -15.28 -5.91
N GLN A 40 3.06 -14.35 -6.85
CA GLN A 40 4.19 -13.98 -7.72
C GLN A 40 4.52 -12.50 -7.52
N LEU A 41 5.80 -12.20 -7.36
CA LEU A 41 6.34 -10.86 -7.41
C LEU A 41 6.61 -10.52 -8.87
N VAL A 42 6.06 -9.41 -9.32
CA VAL A 42 6.25 -8.89 -10.67
C VAL A 42 7.21 -7.70 -10.58
N VAL A 43 8.23 -7.65 -11.44
CA VAL A 43 9.20 -6.54 -11.51
C VAL A 43 9.43 -6.17 -12.97
N THR A 44 9.44 -4.89 -13.32
CA THR A 44 9.71 -4.48 -14.69
C THR A 44 11.21 -4.41 -15.00
N THR A 45 11.59 -4.57 -16.26
CA THR A 45 12.98 -4.40 -16.71
C THR A 45 13.51 -3.00 -16.42
N ALA A 46 12.70 -1.96 -16.56
CA ALA A 46 13.07 -0.60 -16.14
C ALA A 46 13.35 -0.50 -14.63
N ALA A 47 12.58 -1.19 -13.78
CA ALA A 47 12.87 -1.20 -12.34
C ALA A 47 14.20 -1.89 -12.03
N LEU A 48 14.52 -2.99 -12.72
CA LEU A 48 15.82 -3.67 -12.57
C LEU A 48 17.00 -2.83 -13.06
N ARG A 49 16.80 -1.98 -14.07
CA ARG A 49 17.84 -1.08 -14.59
C ARG A 49 18.08 0.12 -13.67
N ARG A 50 17.04 0.64 -13.02
CA ARG A 50 17.11 1.83 -12.16
C ARG A 50 17.47 1.52 -10.72
N LEU A 51 16.92 0.46 -10.15
CA LEU A 51 17.08 0.18 -8.72
C LEU A 51 18.40 -0.57 -8.45
N GLU A 52 19.31 0.09 -7.75
CA GLU A 52 20.58 -0.50 -7.34
C GLU A 52 20.40 -1.43 -6.14
N GLY A 53 20.67 -2.75 -6.29
CA GLY A 53 20.82 -3.73 -5.20
C GLY A 53 19.91 -3.53 -3.98
N ARG A 54 20.40 -2.79 -2.96
CA ARG A 54 19.67 -2.52 -1.71
C ARG A 54 18.36 -1.74 -1.91
N GLN A 55 18.27 -0.91 -2.95
CA GLN A 55 17.03 -0.21 -3.32
C GLN A 55 15.98 -1.20 -3.81
N LEU A 56 16.37 -2.13 -4.69
CA LEU A 56 15.49 -3.21 -5.13
C LEU A 56 15.01 -4.03 -3.93
N ASP A 57 15.93 -4.46 -3.06
CA ASP A 57 15.57 -5.19 -1.84
C ASP A 57 14.59 -4.41 -0.93
N ALA A 58 14.74 -3.09 -0.85
CA ALA A 58 13.82 -2.23 -0.10
C ALA A 58 12.41 -2.24 -0.71
N VAL A 59 12.31 -2.14 -2.05
CA VAL A 59 11.04 -2.28 -2.78
C VAL A 59 10.45 -3.67 -2.54
N LEU A 60 11.26 -4.74 -2.60
CA LEU A 60 10.76 -6.09 -2.36
C LEU A 60 10.22 -6.28 -0.94
N ALA A 61 10.83 -5.64 0.07
CA ALA A 61 10.30 -5.66 1.43
C ALA A 61 9.05 -4.81 1.59
N HIS A 62 8.94 -3.67 0.89
CA HIS A 62 7.74 -2.85 0.85
C HIS A 62 6.58 -3.68 0.30
N GLU A 63 6.77 -4.25 -0.89
CA GLU A 63 5.81 -5.11 -1.58
C GLU A 63 5.41 -6.32 -0.72
N LYS A 64 6.39 -7.00 -0.11
CA LYS A 64 6.10 -8.12 0.81
C LYS A 64 5.30 -7.67 2.04
N GLY A 65 5.46 -6.42 2.46
CA GLY A 65 4.66 -5.78 3.49
C GLY A 65 3.16 -5.79 3.13
N HIS A 66 2.83 -5.35 1.91
CA HIS A 66 1.45 -5.39 1.38
C HIS A 66 0.87 -6.80 1.39
N ALA A 67 1.61 -7.76 0.82
CA ALA A 67 1.16 -9.15 0.74
C ALA A 67 0.94 -9.77 2.12
N ARG A 68 1.85 -9.54 3.08
CA ARG A 68 1.75 -10.12 4.43
C ARG A 68 0.60 -9.53 5.23
N ALA A 69 0.36 -8.23 5.09
CA ALA A 69 -0.72 -7.54 5.79
C ALA A 69 -2.07 -7.62 5.05
N ARG A 70 -2.10 -8.27 3.88
CA ARG A 70 -3.27 -8.39 2.99
C ARG A 70 -3.91 -7.03 2.73
N HIS A 71 -3.08 -6.03 2.46
CA HIS A 71 -3.54 -4.66 2.25
C HIS A 71 -4.60 -4.56 1.14
N ASP A 72 -4.53 -5.40 0.11
CA ASP A 72 -5.54 -5.48 -0.97
C ASP A 72 -6.96 -5.66 -0.42
N TRP A 73 -7.14 -6.51 0.59
CA TRP A 73 -8.47 -6.75 1.18
C TRP A 73 -8.99 -5.50 1.90
N LEU A 74 -8.13 -4.83 2.66
CA LEU A 74 -8.49 -3.59 3.36
C LEU A 74 -8.86 -2.48 2.38
N LEU A 75 -8.08 -2.32 1.30
CA LEU A 75 -8.35 -1.34 0.26
C LEU A 75 -9.67 -1.65 -0.44
N ASN A 76 -9.89 -2.91 -0.85
CA ASN A 76 -11.14 -3.34 -1.48
C ASN A 76 -12.36 -3.10 -0.58
N CYS A 77 -12.27 -3.40 0.72
CA CYS A 77 -13.35 -3.11 1.67
C CYS A 77 -13.62 -1.60 1.79
N SER A 78 -12.57 -0.78 1.87
CA SER A 78 -12.73 0.67 1.95
C SER A 78 -13.33 1.27 0.68
N THR A 79 -12.93 0.78 -0.49
CA THR A 79 -13.50 1.16 -1.79
C THR A 79 -14.95 0.72 -1.92
N ALA A 80 -15.28 -0.52 -1.54
CA ALA A 80 -16.65 -1.01 -1.55
C ALA A 80 -17.59 -0.18 -0.65
N LEU A 81 -17.10 0.31 0.50
CA LEU A 81 -17.86 1.22 1.36
C LEU A 81 -18.05 2.60 0.71
N ALA A 82 -17.01 3.16 0.10
CA ALA A 82 -17.11 4.44 -0.60
C ALA A 82 -18.07 4.38 -1.80
N ASP A 83 -17.99 3.30 -2.59
CA ASP A 83 -18.80 3.11 -3.79
C ASP A 83 -20.24 2.71 -3.46
N GLY A 84 -20.44 1.92 -2.39
CA GLY A 84 -21.76 1.49 -1.93
C GLY A 84 -22.56 2.59 -1.24
N PHE A 85 -21.89 3.59 -0.66
CA PHE A 85 -22.52 4.68 0.08
C PHE A 85 -21.96 6.06 -0.34
N PRO A 86 -22.15 6.47 -1.60
CA PRO A 86 -21.55 7.68 -2.16
C PRO A 86 -22.05 8.97 -1.50
N GLN A 87 -23.24 8.93 -0.88
CA GLN A 87 -23.83 10.07 -0.15
C GLN A 87 -23.23 10.27 1.25
N VAL A 88 -22.32 9.39 1.69
CA VAL A 88 -21.72 9.41 3.03
C VAL A 88 -20.23 9.77 2.90
N PRO A 89 -19.86 11.07 3.02
CA PRO A 89 -18.51 11.54 2.67
C PRO A 89 -17.40 10.92 3.52
N VAL A 90 -17.73 10.45 4.74
CA VAL A 90 -16.76 9.79 5.63
C VAL A 90 -16.20 8.51 5.01
N PHE A 91 -16.93 7.81 4.15
CA PHE A 91 -16.40 6.60 3.51
C PHE A 91 -15.40 6.90 2.39
N ALA A 92 -15.61 7.97 1.63
CA ALA A 92 -14.61 8.45 0.67
C ALA A 92 -13.32 8.88 1.39
N ALA A 93 -13.46 9.66 2.47
CA ALA A 93 -12.32 10.06 3.31
C ALA A 93 -11.62 8.85 3.96
N PHE A 94 -12.39 7.86 4.40
CA PHE A 94 -11.85 6.61 4.97
C PHE A 94 -11.05 5.83 3.93
N ARG A 95 -11.57 5.66 2.70
CA ARG A 95 -10.83 5.03 1.59
C ARG A 95 -9.50 5.73 1.35
N ASP A 96 -9.51 7.05 1.17
CA ASP A 96 -8.31 7.82 0.84
C ASP A 96 -7.26 7.73 1.97
N GLU A 97 -7.70 7.78 3.23
CA GLU A 97 -6.83 7.61 4.40
C GLU A 97 -6.31 6.17 4.53
N MET A 98 -7.12 5.16 4.22
CA MET A 98 -6.69 3.76 4.22
C MET A 98 -5.60 3.51 3.18
N HIS A 99 -5.76 4.03 1.95
CA HIS A 99 -4.70 4.01 0.93
C HIS A 99 -3.42 4.63 1.46
N ARG A 100 -3.50 5.82 2.07
CA ARG A 100 -2.33 6.50 2.63
C ARG A 100 -1.66 5.70 3.75
N LEU A 101 -2.41 5.19 4.73
CA LEU A 101 -1.87 4.46 5.88
C LEU A 101 -1.23 3.13 5.50
N VAL A 102 -1.78 2.45 4.50
CA VAL A 102 -1.25 1.20 3.94
C VAL A 102 0.16 1.41 3.36
N GLU A 103 0.35 2.46 2.55
CA GLU A 103 1.66 2.84 2.00
C GLU A 103 2.67 3.17 3.11
N LEU A 104 2.23 3.95 4.11
CA LEU A 104 3.06 4.33 5.24
C LEU A 104 3.49 3.14 6.10
N ALA A 105 2.63 2.13 6.23
CA ALA A 105 2.93 0.90 6.95
C ALA A 105 3.93 0.03 6.18
N ALA A 106 3.81 -0.05 4.85
CA ALA A 106 4.74 -0.77 4.00
C ALA A 106 6.13 -0.09 3.96
N ASP A 107 6.19 1.24 3.91
CA ASP A 107 7.42 2.02 4.08
C ASP A 107 8.10 1.75 5.43
N ASP A 108 7.32 1.62 6.51
CA ASP A 108 7.84 1.28 7.83
C ASP A 108 8.43 -0.14 7.86
N VAL A 109 7.88 -1.09 7.09
CA VAL A 109 8.44 -2.44 6.96
C VAL A 109 9.76 -2.41 6.21
N ALA A 110 9.82 -1.74 5.05
CA ALA A 110 11.02 -1.61 4.24
C ALA A 110 12.15 -0.88 4.98
N SER A 111 11.83 0.27 5.58
CA SER A 111 12.82 1.11 6.26
C SER A 111 13.41 0.48 7.53
N ARG A 112 12.65 -0.39 8.22
CA ARG A 112 13.17 -1.18 9.35
C ARG A 112 14.23 -2.19 8.91
N ARG A 113 14.14 -2.72 7.69
CA ARG A 113 15.03 -3.77 7.19
C ARG A 113 16.23 -3.21 6.41
N PHE A 114 16.00 -2.18 5.61
CA PHE A 114 17.00 -1.68 4.65
C PHE A 114 17.45 -0.24 4.91
N GLY A 115 16.79 0.47 5.84
CA GLY A 115 17.12 1.84 6.22
C GLY A 115 16.23 2.86 5.51
N ARG A 116 15.93 3.97 6.19
CA ARG A 116 15.01 5.00 5.70
C ARG A 116 15.50 5.70 4.42
N LEU A 117 16.79 6.03 4.36
CA LEU A 117 17.38 6.69 3.18
C LEU A 117 17.28 5.77 1.94
N THR A 118 17.62 4.49 2.08
CA THR A 118 17.52 3.53 0.99
C THR A 118 16.07 3.35 0.52
N THR A 119 15.10 3.27 1.45
CA THR A 119 13.67 3.24 1.08
C THR A 119 13.23 4.53 0.38
N ALA A 120 13.69 5.70 0.84
CA ALA A 120 13.36 6.99 0.23
C ALA A 120 13.91 7.10 -1.19
N LEU A 121 15.17 6.73 -1.40
CA LEU A 121 15.80 6.71 -2.73
C LEU A 121 15.06 5.74 -3.66
N ALA A 122 14.79 4.52 -3.20
CA ALA A 122 14.05 3.53 -3.99
C ALA A 122 12.66 4.04 -4.42
N LEU A 123 11.97 4.77 -3.53
CA LEU A 123 10.67 5.37 -3.83
C LEU A 123 10.77 6.49 -4.88
N VAL A 124 11.84 7.30 -4.85
CA VAL A 124 12.11 8.34 -5.85
C VAL A 124 12.43 7.70 -7.20
N GLU A 125 13.34 6.73 -7.26
CA GLU A 125 13.74 6.03 -8.48
C GLU A 125 12.56 5.32 -9.17
N LEU A 126 11.66 4.71 -8.40
CA LEU A 126 10.44 4.08 -8.94
C LEU A 126 9.42 5.07 -9.51
N ASN A 127 9.47 6.34 -9.11
CA ASN A 127 8.43 7.31 -9.48
C ASN A 127 8.95 8.47 -10.32
N GLU A 128 10.26 8.57 -10.58
CA GLU A 128 10.88 9.66 -11.33
C GLU A 128 10.13 10.00 -12.64
N ASP A 129 9.84 8.99 -13.47
CA ASP A 129 9.11 9.12 -14.75
C ASP A 129 7.65 9.56 -14.61
N ARG A 130 7.10 9.51 -13.41
CA ARG A 130 5.70 9.88 -13.10
C ARG A 130 5.58 11.35 -12.67
N GLY A 131 6.69 12.08 -12.65
CA GLY A 131 6.70 13.47 -12.21
C GLY A 131 6.39 13.59 -10.71
N VAL A 132 7.18 12.93 -9.86
CA VAL A 132 7.07 12.96 -8.37
C VAL A 132 6.87 14.37 -7.82
N PHE A 133 7.42 15.36 -8.49
CA PHE A 133 7.39 16.77 -8.09
C PHE A 133 6.58 17.67 -9.05
N GLY A 134 5.83 17.10 -9.98
CA GLY A 134 4.94 17.81 -10.92
C GLY A 134 3.47 17.79 -10.50
N PRO A 135 2.57 18.52 -11.18
CA PRO A 135 1.13 18.43 -10.96
C PRO A 135 0.64 17.03 -11.37
N CYS A 136 0.46 16.16 -10.37
CA CYS A 136 0.29 14.73 -10.54
C CYS A 136 -1.15 14.30 -10.19
N PRO A 137 -1.73 13.25 -10.82
CA PRO A 137 -3.00 12.68 -10.37
C PRO A 137 -2.95 12.21 -8.91
N THR A 138 -4.09 12.32 -8.23
CA THR A 138 -4.28 12.23 -6.76
C THR A 138 -3.64 11.01 -6.08
N ALA A 139 -3.53 9.86 -6.75
CA ALA A 139 -2.91 8.66 -6.18
C ALA A 139 -1.40 8.81 -5.88
N GLN A 140 -0.69 9.68 -6.61
CA GLN A 140 0.76 9.87 -6.51
C GLN A 140 1.15 11.12 -5.70
N ALA A 141 0.17 11.93 -5.30
CA ALA A 141 0.37 13.13 -4.49
C ALA A 141 1.03 12.86 -3.12
N HIS A 142 1.03 11.61 -2.66
CA HIS A 142 1.62 11.22 -1.38
C HIS A 142 3.11 10.88 -1.46
N VAL A 143 3.70 10.72 -2.66
CA VAL A 143 5.12 10.32 -2.78
C VAL A 143 6.07 11.34 -2.12
N PRO A 144 5.96 12.66 -2.36
CA PRO A 144 6.81 13.65 -1.68
C PRO A 144 6.65 13.62 -0.16
N GLN A 145 5.42 13.42 0.34
CA GLN A 145 5.16 13.34 1.78
C GLN A 145 5.79 12.10 2.42
N ARG A 146 5.76 10.97 1.72
CA ARG A 146 6.39 9.71 2.14
C ARG A 146 7.92 9.84 2.19
N VAL A 147 8.52 10.38 1.14
CA VAL A 147 9.97 10.68 1.09
C VAL A 147 10.35 11.62 2.24
N HIS A 148 9.60 12.71 2.42
CA HIS A 148 9.84 13.66 3.50
C HIS A 148 9.74 13.01 4.88
N ARG A 149 8.76 12.12 5.11
CA ARG A 149 8.61 11.37 6.37
C ARG A 149 9.78 10.41 6.61
N LEU A 150 10.33 9.79 5.57
CA LEU A 150 11.49 8.89 5.68
C LEU A 150 12.77 9.66 6.00
N LEU A 151 12.98 10.82 5.37
CA LEU A 151 14.14 11.69 5.60
C LEU A 151 14.05 12.47 6.92
N THR A 152 12.83 12.81 7.35
CA THR A 152 12.53 13.61 8.54
C THR A 152 11.62 12.83 9.48
N PRO A 153 12.15 11.76 10.11
CA PRO A 153 11.33 10.81 10.86
C PRO A 153 10.66 11.47 12.07
N PRO A 154 9.33 11.38 12.20
CA PRO A 154 8.65 11.93 13.36
C PRO A 154 9.01 11.14 14.62
N ASN A 155 8.93 11.80 15.78
CA ASN A 155 9.14 11.16 17.07
C ASN A 155 8.14 10.02 17.27
N ARG A 156 8.64 8.85 17.66
CA ARG A 156 7.79 7.68 17.91
C ARG A 156 6.90 7.94 19.14
N LEU A 157 5.64 7.53 19.05
CA LEU A 157 4.74 7.52 20.20
C LEU A 157 5.24 6.52 21.24
N THR A 158 5.21 6.93 22.52
CA THR A 158 5.45 6.00 23.63
C THR A 158 4.39 4.90 23.64
N ALA A 159 4.73 3.71 24.15
CA ALA A 159 3.81 2.57 24.16
C ALA A 159 2.47 2.90 24.84
N ALA A 160 2.53 3.63 25.96
CA ALA A 160 1.34 4.09 26.69
C ALA A 160 0.47 5.08 25.89
N ARG A 161 1.09 6.00 25.13
CA ARG A 161 0.34 6.92 24.26
C ARG A 161 -0.28 6.20 23.08
N ARG A 162 0.43 5.24 22.49
CA ARG A 162 -0.09 4.37 21.43
C ARG A 162 -1.31 3.58 21.92
N LEU A 163 -1.22 2.92 23.07
CA LEU A 163 -2.33 2.14 23.64
C LEU A 163 -3.57 3.01 23.87
N ARG A 164 -3.41 4.19 24.50
CA ARG A 164 -4.51 5.13 24.74
C ARG A 164 -5.19 5.59 23.45
N LEU A 165 -4.40 5.94 22.43
CA LEU A 165 -4.94 6.36 21.14
C LEU A 165 -5.65 5.22 20.43
N THR A 166 -5.10 4.00 20.45
CA THR A 166 -5.75 2.83 19.86
C THR A 166 -7.07 2.52 20.57
N ALA A 167 -7.11 2.57 21.90
CA ALA A 167 -8.34 2.34 22.66
C ALA A 167 -9.40 3.42 22.36
N ALA A 168 -9.01 4.69 22.32
CA ALA A 168 -9.93 5.78 21.97
C ALA A 168 -10.47 5.65 20.54
N ALA A 169 -9.59 5.35 19.57
CA ALA A 169 -9.98 5.16 18.17
C ALA A 169 -10.92 3.96 18.00
N ALA A 170 -10.70 2.86 18.73
CA ALA A 170 -11.55 1.67 18.66
C ALA A 170 -12.98 1.92 19.16
N LEU A 171 -13.20 2.96 19.98
CA LEU A 171 -14.53 3.34 20.47
C LEU A 171 -15.29 4.23 19.47
N VAL A 172 -14.62 4.87 18.51
CA VAL A 172 -15.26 5.80 17.56
C VAL A 172 -16.39 5.14 16.74
N PRO A 173 -16.24 3.91 16.21
CA PRO A 173 -17.31 3.23 15.48
C PRO A 173 -18.54 2.91 16.34
N ALA A 174 -18.41 2.88 17.68
CA ALA A 174 -19.54 2.62 18.57
C ALA A 174 -20.54 3.79 18.62
N VAL A 175 -20.10 5.01 18.31
CA VAL A 175 -20.96 6.21 18.35
C VAL A 175 -22.13 6.12 17.35
N PRO A 176 -21.94 5.87 16.04
CA PRO A 176 -23.06 5.75 15.11
C PRO A 176 -23.94 4.53 15.41
N VAL A 177 -23.38 3.42 15.92
CA VAL A 177 -24.15 2.26 16.37
C VAL A 177 -25.06 2.65 17.54
N LEU A 178 -24.52 3.31 18.57
CA LEU A 178 -25.32 3.77 19.70
C LEU A 178 -26.40 4.76 19.27
N VAL A 179 -26.12 5.71 18.37
CA VAL A 179 -27.13 6.65 17.86
C VAL A 179 -28.24 5.94 17.09
N ALA A 180 -27.90 4.96 16.24
CA ALA A 180 -28.88 4.22 15.44
C ALA A 180 -29.76 3.29 16.30
N PHE A 181 -29.20 2.66 17.34
CA PHE A 181 -29.90 1.66 18.15
C PHE A 181 -30.43 2.20 19.49
N ALA A 182 -30.03 3.40 19.94
CA ALA A 182 -30.52 4.02 21.17
C ALA A 182 -32.05 4.17 21.26
N PRO A 183 -32.79 4.52 20.18
CA PRO A 183 -34.25 4.59 20.24
C PRO A 183 -34.89 3.23 20.52
N GLY A 184 -34.34 2.15 19.95
CA GLY A 184 -34.83 0.78 20.17
C GLY A 184 -34.51 0.25 21.56
N LEU A 185 -33.35 0.58 22.12
CA LEU A 185 -32.96 0.21 23.49
C LEU A 185 -33.81 0.93 24.55
N ARG A 186 -34.21 2.18 24.29
CA ARG A 186 -35.13 2.94 25.17
C ARG A 186 -36.58 2.47 25.10
N ALA A 187 -36.96 1.70 24.08
CA ALA A 187 -38.30 1.12 23.96
C ALA A 187 -38.43 -0.26 24.65
N LEU A 188 -37.29 -0.85 25.07
CA LEU A 188 -37.21 -2.16 25.73
C LEU A 188 -37.03 -2.06 27.25
N GLY A 189 -36.96 -0.85 27.81
CA GLY A 189 -36.91 -0.56 29.24
C GLY A 189 -37.90 0.52 29.61
#